data_AF-A0AAD8XRR4-F1
#
_entry.id   AF-A0AAD8XRR4-F1
#
_cell.length_a   1.000
_cell.length_b   1.000
_cell.length_c   1.000
_cell.angle_alpha   90.00
_cell.angle_beta   90.00
_cell.angle_gamma   90.00
#
_symmetry.space_group_name_H-M   'P 1'
#
loop_
_entity.id
_entity.type
_entity.pdbx_description
1 polymer ?
#
loop_
_entity_poly.entity_id
_entity_poly.type
_entity_poly.pdbx_seq_one_letter_code
_entity_poly.pdbx_strand_id
1 'polypeptide(L)'
;MILLFTFLLSSIAASFAADIIGDNMKAENPNKNGFITPDGVNINISTLQTDGHAPPQQIVNGTETDGPVGFMVGLRKNAKGAASDSNAPFCGGSLIAPRIVLTAAHCFMYSSQDDLYEVLVNMYDVTNTTGVESITLNRGVLGEDIIIHPNFGDNIVDNDVALMILPHEVTGITYAKLNEDASQVDDEFRVIGWGRKSSGGERSEILLEAEVDYVTNPQCKEVYGRFITDGMMCAARDGTGTCQGDSGGPMMLASEEGEGDPIQVGITSWGYGCAKPNFPTVYTRVSYYADWIKEMACALTGEFCPTCGASQKLMKVIVHTDNYPVETSWNVTNKCGSSSDPIMSGGDYPEDSKYSTFASVACVSEGEYEFTIGYGYYSFQYGDEEAIGGEFELSETKSLGSCTSSPTEAITPQPTQVSPTPLPTQVHLTTNAPTPSQNLRH
;
A
#
# COMPACT_ATOMS: atom_id res chain seq x y z
N MET A 1 -52.73 18.04 30.06
CA MET A 1 -51.63 18.94 30.48
C MET A 1 -50.30 18.32 30.04
N ILE A 2 -50.08 18.23 28.73
CA ILE A 2 -48.93 17.54 28.11
C ILE A 2 -48.48 18.39 26.92
N LEU A 3 -47.80 19.51 27.19
CA LEU A 3 -47.36 20.48 26.16
C LEU A 3 -46.37 21.54 26.69
N LEU A 4 -45.65 21.24 27.78
CA LEU A 4 -44.87 22.24 28.54
C LEU A 4 -43.54 21.69 29.12
N PHE A 5 -43.04 20.58 28.58
CA PHE A 5 -41.78 19.93 28.99
C PHE A 5 -40.76 19.72 27.86
N THR A 6 -41.08 20.14 26.63
CA THR A 6 -40.26 19.95 25.42
C THR A 6 -39.45 21.19 25.01
N PHE A 7 -39.52 22.29 25.75
CA PHE A 7 -38.92 23.59 25.39
C PHE A 7 -37.80 24.08 26.33
N LEU A 8 -37.24 23.19 27.15
CA LEU A 8 -36.15 23.50 28.10
C LEU A 8 -34.88 22.63 27.93
N LEU A 9 -34.88 21.72 26.95
CA LEU A 9 -33.70 20.90 26.58
C LEU A 9 -32.99 21.41 25.31
N SER A 10 -33.66 22.20 24.47
CA SER A 10 -33.07 22.80 23.25
C SER A 10 -32.17 24.01 23.51
N SER A 11 -32.19 24.58 24.71
CA SER A 11 -31.50 25.85 25.03
C SER A 11 -30.13 25.69 25.71
N ILE A 12 -29.74 24.46 26.09
CA ILE A 12 -28.48 24.19 26.80
C ILE A 12 -27.44 23.52 25.89
N ALA A 13 -27.90 22.71 24.92
CA ALA A 13 -27.03 22.11 23.89
C ALA A 13 -26.32 23.15 23.00
N ALA A 14 -26.89 24.36 22.87
CA ALA A 14 -26.37 25.44 22.02
C ALA A 14 -25.20 26.25 22.63
N SER A 15 -24.82 26.02 23.90
CA SER A 15 -23.75 26.76 24.59
C SER A 15 -22.58 25.91 25.06
N PHE A 16 -22.53 24.63 24.69
CA PHE A 16 -21.34 23.76 24.86
C PHE A 16 -20.68 23.36 23.54
N ALA A 17 -21.27 23.71 22.40
CA ALA A 17 -20.74 23.43 21.06
C ALA A 17 -19.88 24.58 20.47
N ALA A 18 -19.68 25.67 21.21
CA ALA A 18 -18.95 26.85 20.74
C ALA A 18 -17.48 26.91 21.19
N ASP A 19 -17.16 26.35 22.36
CA ASP A 19 -15.83 26.47 23.00
C ASP A 19 -14.87 25.31 22.65
N ILE A 20 -15.16 24.51 21.61
CA ILE A 20 -14.34 23.36 21.18
C ILE A 20 -13.87 23.50 19.71
N ILE A 21 -13.85 24.73 19.17
CA ILE A 21 -13.35 25.05 17.81
C ILE A 21 -12.34 26.22 17.87
N GLY A 22 -11.84 26.57 19.07
CA GLY A 22 -11.23 27.89 19.31
C GLY A 22 -10.09 28.00 20.32
N ASP A 23 -9.33 26.94 20.62
CA ASP A 23 -7.96 27.09 21.17
C ASP A 23 -7.18 25.75 21.17
N ASN A 24 -6.54 25.40 20.06
CA ASN A 24 -5.42 24.43 20.07
C ASN A 24 -4.43 24.54 18.90
N MET A 25 -4.49 25.62 18.10
CA MET A 25 -3.31 26.07 17.35
C MET A 25 -2.30 26.68 18.32
N LYS A 26 -1.66 25.82 19.13
CA LYS A 26 -0.42 26.17 19.81
C LYS A 26 0.55 26.65 18.74
N ALA A 27 1.12 27.84 18.90
CA ALA A 27 2.04 28.40 17.92
C ALA A 27 3.26 27.48 17.78
N GLU A 28 3.31 26.71 16.70
CA GLU A 28 4.47 25.90 16.37
C GLU A 28 5.72 26.78 16.22
N ASN A 29 6.89 26.20 16.47
CA ASN A 29 8.16 26.88 16.26
C ASN A 29 8.26 27.32 14.79
N PRO A 30 8.33 28.62 14.47
CA PRO A 30 8.33 29.09 13.08
C PRO A 30 9.55 28.64 12.26
N ASN A 31 10.55 28.03 12.91
CA ASN A 31 11.73 27.42 12.27
C ASN A 31 11.61 25.89 12.06
N LYS A 32 10.45 25.27 12.33
CA LYS A 32 10.18 23.84 12.05
C LYS A 32 9.84 23.64 10.56
N ASN A 33 8.85 24.40 10.08
CA ASN A 33 8.23 24.15 8.77
C ASN A 33 8.69 25.13 7.67
N GLY A 34 9.55 26.10 7.97
CA GLY A 34 10.04 27.10 7.02
C GLY A 34 11.56 27.12 6.84
N PHE A 35 12.03 27.51 5.66
CA PHE A 35 13.44 27.80 5.39
C PHE A 35 13.61 28.89 4.31
N ILE A 36 14.86 29.31 4.09
CA ILE A 36 15.24 30.25 3.04
C ILE A 36 16.24 29.54 2.11
N THR A 37 15.98 29.56 0.81
CA THR A 37 16.87 28.98 -0.23
C THR A 37 18.16 29.80 -0.36
N PRO A 38 19.22 29.29 -1.03
CA PRO A 38 20.42 30.09 -1.31
C PRO A 38 20.12 31.41 -2.05
N ASP A 39 19.11 31.41 -2.92
CA ASP A 39 18.63 32.56 -3.69
C ASP A 39 17.74 33.53 -2.87
N GLY A 40 17.56 33.28 -1.58
CA GLY A 40 16.80 34.14 -0.68
C GLY A 40 15.28 33.95 -0.69
N VAL A 41 14.77 32.90 -1.34
CA VAL A 41 13.34 32.59 -1.37
C VAL A 41 12.92 31.96 -0.04
N ASN A 42 11.99 32.58 0.68
CA ASN A 42 11.39 31.99 1.87
C ASN A 42 10.30 30.99 1.45
N ILE A 43 10.46 29.73 1.87
CA ILE A 43 9.57 28.62 1.56
C ILE A 43 9.03 28.05 2.86
N ASN A 44 7.70 27.94 2.95
CA ASN A 44 7.02 27.20 4.00
C ASN A 44 6.53 25.85 3.45
N ILE A 45 7.05 24.77 4.01
CA ILE A 45 6.68 23.39 3.65
C ILE A 45 5.17 23.17 3.78
N SER A 46 4.50 23.83 4.74
CA SER A 46 3.04 23.71 4.92
C SER A 46 2.20 24.28 3.78
N THR A 47 2.79 25.02 2.82
CA THR A 47 2.08 25.51 1.63
C THR A 47 2.42 24.71 0.37
N LEU A 48 3.57 24.02 0.33
CA LEU A 48 4.02 23.25 -0.85
C LEU A 48 3.04 22.15 -1.29
N GLN A 49 2.28 21.57 -0.36
CA GLN A 49 1.21 20.61 -0.64
C GLN A 49 -0.21 21.22 -0.63
N THR A 50 -0.38 22.49 -0.23
CA THR A 50 -1.70 23.12 -0.04
C THR A 50 -1.96 24.34 -0.94
N ASP A 51 -0.99 24.75 -1.76
CA ASP A 51 -1.04 25.96 -2.60
C ASP A 51 -2.00 25.87 -3.80
N GLY A 52 -3.30 25.89 -3.50
CA GLY A 52 -4.37 26.28 -4.43
C GLY A 52 -4.38 27.78 -4.77
N HIS A 53 -3.33 28.54 -4.41
CA HIS A 53 -3.27 30.00 -4.51
C HIS A 53 -2.17 30.55 -5.43
N ALA A 54 -1.40 29.70 -6.11
CA ALA A 54 -0.54 30.10 -7.24
C ALA A 54 -1.35 30.14 -8.57
N PRO A 55 -1.08 31.08 -9.50
CA PRO A 55 -1.77 31.17 -10.80
C PRO A 55 -0.85 30.89 -12.02
N PRO A 56 -1.39 30.39 -13.15
CA PRO A 56 -2.17 29.16 -13.23
C PRO A 56 -1.54 28.11 -14.18
N GLN A 57 -1.75 26.81 -13.91
CA GLN A 57 -1.88 25.64 -14.81
C GLN A 57 -0.84 24.31 -14.72
N GLN A 58 -0.11 23.63 -15.71
CA GLN A 58 0.39 22.18 -16.01
C GLN A 58 1.72 21.47 -15.54
N ILE A 59 1.85 20.13 -15.85
CA ILE A 59 3.04 19.43 -16.49
C ILE A 59 3.63 20.28 -17.65
N VAL A 60 4.50 21.22 -17.37
CA VAL A 60 4.84 22.26 -18.36
C VAL A 60 5.55 21.64 -19.58
N ASN A 61 5.16 22.10 -20.79
CA ASN A 61 5.64 21.60 -22.09
C ASN A 61 5.46 20.09 -22.37
N GLY A 62 4.55 19.39 -21.68
CA GLY A 62 4.19 18.00 -22.01
C GLY A 62 3.41 17.83 -23.33
N THR A 63 3.37 16.59 -23.82
CA THR A 63 2.63 16.16 -25.02
C THR A 63 1.41 15.30 -24.66
N GLU A 64 0.42 15.21 -25.54
CA GLU A 64 -0.68 14.25 -25.40
C GLU A 64 -0.15 12.81 -25.60
N THR A 65 -0.60 11.88 -24.76
CA THR A 65 -0.27 10.44 -24.89
C THR A 65 -1.00 9.83 -26.09
N ASP A 66 -0.53 8.71 -26.67
CA ASP A 66 -1.28 7.99 -27.74
C ASP A 66 -2.47 7.19 -27.16
N GLY A 67 -3.47 7.92 -26.65
CA GLY A 67 -4.62 7.37 -25.95
C GLY A 67 -4.38 7.06 -24.46
N PRO A 68 -5.26 6.27 -23.82
CA PRO A 68 -5.21 6.03 -22.37
C PRO A 68 -4.04 5.12 -21.97
N VAL A 69 -3.25 5.55 -20.98
CA VAL A 69 -2.20 4.73 -20.37
C VAL A 69 -2.84 3.74 -19.38
N GLY A 70 -2.77 2.44 -19.65
CA GLY A 70 -3.58 1.42 -18.97
C GLY A 70 -3.43 1.35 -17.43
N PHE A 71 -2.22 1.54 -16.90
CA PHE A 71 -1.98 1.59 -15.45
C PHE A 71 -2.32 2.95 -14.81
N MET A 72 -2.55 4.01 -15.59
CA MET A 72 -2.73 5.35 -15.06
C MET A 72 -4.09 5.50 -14.39
N VAL A 73 -4.09 6.01 -13.16
CA VAL A 73 -5.29 6.22 -12.35
C VAL A 73 -5.52 7.70 -12.12
N GLY A 74 -6.76 8.16 -12.33
CA GLY A 74 -7.23 9.47 -11.87
C GLY A 74 -8.02 9.34 -10.57
N LEU A 75 -7.75 10.17 -9.58
CA LEU A 75 -8.50 10.24 -8.32
C LEU A 75 -9.40 11.49 -8.29
N ARG A 76 -10.71 11.30 -8.11
CA ARG A 76 -11.65 12.38 -7.73
C ARG A 76 -12.10 12.20 -6.27
N LYS A 77 -12.51 13.29 -5.62
CA LYS A 77 -13.02 13.30 -4.25
C LYS A 77 -14.46 13.79 -4.23
N ASN A 78 -15.39 12.92 -3.82
CA ASN A 78 -16.82 13.19 -3.72
C ASN A 78 -17.20 13.46 -2.25
N ALA A 79 -16.91 14.68 -1.78
CA ALA A 79 -17.31 15.11 -0.44
C ALA A 79 -18.84 15.19 -0.32
N LYS A 80 -19.38 14.67 0.78
CA LYS A 80 -20.82 14.40 1.00
C LYS A 80 -21.69 15.66 0.82
N GLY A 81 -22.33 15.79 -0.34
CA GLY A 81 -23.23 16.91 -0.66
C GLY A 81 -22.57 18.13 -1.33
N ALA A 82 -21.27 18.10 -1.61
CA ALA A 82 -20.63 19.05 -2.51
C ALA A 82 -20.77 18.57 -3.96
N ALA A 83 -21.01 19.49 -4.90
CA ALA A 83 -20.69 19.22 -6.30
C ALA A 83 -19.16 19.26 -6.45
N SER A 84 -18.58 18.32 -7.19
CA SER A 84 -17.20 18.50 -7.67
C SER A 84 -17.23 19.56 -8.77
N ASP A 85 -16.68 20.75 -8.51
CA ASP A 85 -16.57 21.83 -9.50
C ASP A 85 -15.56 21.52 -10.63
N SER A 86 -15.09 20.27 -10.74
CA SER A 86 -14.22 19.79 -11.82
C SER A 86 -14.45 18.31 -12.15
N ASN A 87 -14.64 18.00 -13.44
CA ASN A 87 -14.64 16.63 -13.97
C ASN A 87 -13.23 16.00 -14.03
N ALA A 88 -12.16 16.76 -13.78
CA ALA A 88 -10.79 16.28 -13.86
C ALA A 88 -10.22 15.89 -12.47
N PRO A 89 -9.36 14.85 -12.37
CA PRO A 89 -8.75 14.38 -11.12
C PRO A 89 -8.09 15.46 -10.27
N PHE A 90 -8.05 15.27 -8.94
CA PHE A 90 -7.26 16.12 -8.03
C PHE A 90 -5.87 15.54 -7.73
N CYS A 91 -5.75 14.21 -7.81
CA CYS A 91 -4.50 13.46 -7.76
C CYS A 91 -4.51 12.38 -8.87
N GLY A 92 -3.33 11.90 -9.25
CA GLY A 92 -3.14 10.67 -9.99
C GLY A 92 -2.81 9.48 -9.09
N GLY A 93 -2.51 8.35 -9.73
CA GLY A 93 -2.00 7.12 -9.13
C GLY A 93 -1.65 6.12 -10.22
N SER A 94 -1.18 4.95 -9.84
CA SER A 94 -0.80 3.87 -10.75
C SER A 94 -1.26 2.50 -10.25
N LEU A 95 -1.88 1.70 -11.12
CA LEU A 95 -2.18 0.30 -10.81
C LEU A 95 -0.90 -0.53 -10.88
N ILE A 96 -0.42 -0.98 -9.72
CA ILE A 96 0.77 -1.84 -9.58
C ILE A 96 0.42 -3.34 -9.54
N ALA A 97 -0.85 -3.65 -9.29
CA ALA A 97 -1.42 -5.00 -9.30
C ALA A 97 -2.95 -4.89 -9.56
N PRO A 98 -3.67 -5.99 -9.84
CA PRO A 98 -5.10 -5.98 -10.20
C PRO A 98 -6.01 -5.21 -9.23
N ARG A 99 -5.63 -5.14 -7.94
CA ARG A 99 -6.42 -4.51 -6.87
C ARG A 99 -5.68 -3.41 -6.11
N ILE A 100 -4.52 -2.95 -6.57
CA ILE A 100 -3.69 -2.00 -5.80
C ILE A 100 -3.31 -0.80 -6.65
N VAL A 101 -3.75 0.38 -6.22
CA VAL A 101 -3.28 1.68 -6.72
C VAL A 101 -2.20 2.22 -5.80
N LEU A 102 -1.02 2.50 -6.33
CA LEU A 102 0.03 3.27 -5.65
C LEU A 102 -0.20 4.77 -5.92
N THR A 103 -0.11 5.60 -4.86
CA THR A 103 -0.29 7.05 -4.95
C THR A 103 0.41 7.75 -3.77
N ALA A 104 0.24 9.07 -3.64
CA ALA A 104 0.80 9.88 -2.56
C ALA A 104 -0.16 9.92 -1.35
N ALA A 105 0.39 10.01 -0.15
CA ALA A 105 -0.38 10.14 1.08
C ALA A 105 -1.02 11.53 1.24
N HIS A 106 -0.41 12.59 0.68
CA HIS A 106 -0.93 13.95 0.77
C HIS A 106 -2.30 14.13 0.11
N CYS A 107 -2.65 13.27 -0.86
CA CYS A 107 -3.98 13.17 -1.45
C CYS A 107 -5.10 12.86 -0.42
N PHE A 108 -4.72 12.42 0.80
CA PHE A 108 -5.61 12.02 1.87
C PHE A 108 -5.38 12.78 3.20
N MET A 109 -4.56 13.83 3.24
CA MET A 109 -4.33 14.63 4.45
C MET A 109 -5.59 15.27 5.03
N TYR A 110 -6.50 15.69 4.14
CA TYR A 110 -7.73 16.39 4.50
C TYR A 110 -8.97 15.54 4.20
N SER A 111 -8.91 14.23 4.46
CA SER A 111 -10.08 13.35 4.45
C SER A 111 -10.86 13.43 5.75
N SER A 112 -12.19 13.36 5.67
CA SER A 112 -13.03 12.79 6.71
C SER A 112 -13.17 11.26 6.53
N GLN A 113 -13.66 10.56 7.55
CA GLN A 113 -14.04 9.14 7.47
C GLN A 113 -15.30 8.91 6.60
N ASP A 114 -16.02 9.99 6.27
CA ASP A 114 -17.24 10.04 5.46
C ASP A 114 -16.97 10.39 3.98
N ASP A 115 -15.71 10.62 3.61
CA ASP A 115 -15.32 11.06 2.27
C ASP A 115 -15.22 9.87 1.30
N LEU A 116 -15.95 9.97 0.19
CA LEU A 116 -15.89 9.02 -0.90
C LEU A 116 -14.84 9.43 -1.93
N TYR A 117 -14.09 8.46 -2.42
CA TYR A 117 -13.08 8.62 -3.46
C TYR A 117 -13.49 7.86 -4.71
N GLU A 118 -13.34 8.48 -5.87
CA GLU A 118 -13.59 7.83 -7.16
C GLU A 118 -12.25 7.59 -7.86
N VAL A 119 -11.93 6.31 -8.05
CA VAL A 119 -10.78 5.80 -8.79
C VAL A 119 -11.22 5.63 -10.25
N LEU A 120 -10.47 6.24 -11.17
CA LEU A 120 -10.77 6.28 -12.60
C LEU A 120 -9.63 5.60 -13.38
N VAL A 121 -9.95 4.54 -14.11
CA VAL A 121 -8.98 3.77 -14.91
C VAL A 121 -9.35 3.85 -16.38
N ASN A 122 -8.34 3.75 -17.26
CA ASN A 122 -8.49 3.84 -18.72
C ASN A 122 -9.12 5.17 -19.19
N MET A 123 -8.97 6.23 -18.39
CA MET A 123 -9.32 7.59 -18.79
C MET A 123 -8.23 8.15 -19.73
N TYR A 124 -8.66 9.00 -20.65
CA TYR A 124 -7.80 9.80 -21.52
C TYR A 124 -8.29 11.24 -21.48
N ASP A 125 -9.54 11.42 -21.91
CA ASP A 125 -10.27 12.69 -21.93
C ASP A 125 -11.26 12.76 -20.75
N VAL A 126 -11.09 13.73 -19.84
CA VAL A 126 -11.95 13.93 -18.66
C VAL A 126 -13.38 14.37 -19.01
N THR A 127 -13.62 14.81 -20.25
CA THR A 127 -14.94 15.16 -20.78
C THR A 127 -15.66 13.96 -21.41
N ASN A 128 -14.93 12.88 -21.71
CA ASN A 128 -15.43 11.69 -22.40
C ASN A 128 -15.16 10.41 -21.59
N THR A 129 -16.13 10.01 -20.76
CA THR A 129 -16.06 8.80 -19.93
C THR A 129 -16.30 7.49 -20.68
N THR A 130 -16.26 7.47 -22.02
CA THR A 130 -16.51 6.25 -22.82
C THR A 130 -15.38 5.24 -22.63
N GLY A 131 -15.67 4.12 -21.98
CA GLY A 131 -14.69 3.07 -21.68
C GLY A 131 -13.83 3.33 -20.45
N VAL A 132 -14.15 4.36 -19.66
CA VAL A 132 -13.52 4.63 -18.36
C VAL A 132 -14.18 3.74 -17.31
N GLU A 133 -13.36 3.04 -16.52
CA GLU A 133 -13.85 2.34 -15.34
C GLU A 133 -13.84 3.31 -14.14
N SER A 134 -14.95 3.37 -13.41
CA SER A 134 -15.11 4.20 -12.21
C SER A 134 -15.43 3.30 -11.02
N ILE A 135 -14.58 3.36 -9.99
CA ILE A 135 -14.66 2.55 -8.77
C ILE A 135 -14.76 3.51 -7.59
N THR A 136 -15.83 3.40 -6.79
CA THR A 136 -16.00 4.21 -5.58
C THR A 136 -15.45 3.48 -4.36
N LEU A 137 -14.54 4.13 -3.64
CA LEU A 137 -13.98 3.70 -2.36
C LEU A 137 -14.46 4.61 -1.24
N ASN A 138 -14.43 4.11 0.00
CA ASN A 138 -14.74 4.89 1.20
C ASN A 138 -13.55 4.85 2.14
N ARG A 139 -13.09 5.99 2.67
CA ARG A 139 -12.02 5.95 3.68
C ARG A 139 -12.42 5.15 4.92
N GLY A 140 -13.70 5.20 5.31
CA GLY A 140 -14.23 4.44 6.43
C GLY A 140 -13.58 4.77 7.77
N VAL A 141 -13.81 3.91 8.77
CA VAL A 141 -13.32 4.10 10.14
C VAL A 141 -11.91 3.50 10.35
N LEU A 142 -11.61 2.36 9.70
CA LEU A 142 -10.36 1.62 9.85
C LEU A 142 -9.35 1.84 8.70
N GLY A 143 -9.71 2.62 7.67
CA GLY A 143 -8.80 2.97 6.57
C GLY A 143 -8.48 1.85 5.58
N GLU A 144 -9.19 0.70 5.63
CA GLU A 144 -8.88 -0.51 4.85
C GLU A 144 -8.76 -0.28 3.32
N ASP A 145 -9.62 0.57 2.75
CA ASP A 145 -9.57 0.94 1.32
C ASP A 145 -8.39 1.89 0.98
N ILE A 146 -7.82 2.61 1.96
CA ILE A 146 -6.86 3.72 1.76
C ILE A 146 -5.76 3.70 2.83
N ILE A 147 -4.69 2.98 2.54
CA ILE A 147 -3.57 2.71 3.43
C ILE A 147 -2.50 3.79 3.27
N ILE A 148 -2.48 4.76 4.18
CA ILE A 148 -1.42 5.77 4.30
C ILE A 148 -0.21 5.16 5.02
N HIS A 149 1.01 5.51 4.60
CA HIS A 149 2.22 5.12 5.32
C HIS A 149 2.22 5.67 6.77
N PRO A 150 2.42 4.84 7.81
CA PRO A 150 2.17 5.25 9.20
C PRO A 150 3.07 6.39 9.71
N ASN A 151 4.26 6.58 9.11
CA ASN A 151 5.17 7.68 9.43
C ASN A 151 4.92 8.97 8.60
N PHE A 152 3.80 9.04 7.87
CA PHE A 152 3.38 10.24 7.14
C PHE A 152 2.61 11.17 8.09
N GLY A 153 3.32 12.12 8.71
CA GLY A 153 2.78 12.92 9.80
C GLY A 153 3.40 14.31 9.91
N ASP A 154 4.05 14.57 11.04
CA ASP A 154 4.44 15.91 11.51
C ASP A 154 5.38 16.70 10.55
N ASN A 155 6.11 15.98 9.69
CA ASN A 155 6.86 16.51 8.54
C ASN A 155 6.18 16.08 7.24
N ILE A 156 5.07 16.74 6.91
CA ILE A 156 4.06 16.38 5.90
C ILE A 156 4.56 16.02 4.48
N VAL A 157 5.82 16.30 4.16
CA VAL A 157 6.45 16.04 2.86
C VAL A 157 7.26 14.75 2.79
N ASP A 158 7.50 14.08 3.92
CA ASP A 158 8.29 12.84 4.01
C ASP A 158 7.40 11.63 4.27
N ASN A 159 7.81 10.46 3.77
CA ASN A 159 6.98 9.25 3.73
C ASN A 159 5.66 9.40 2.95
N ASP A 160 5.64 10.28 1.94
CA ASP A 160 4.46 10.61 1.14
C ASP A 160 4.09 9.50 0.13
N VAL A 161 3.60 8.38 0.66
CA VAL A 161 3.14 7.21 -0.11
C VAL A 161 1.91 6.59 0.55
N ALA A 162 0.96 6.18 -0.29
CA ALA A 162 -0.24 5.47 0.11
C ALA A 162 -0.64 4.41 -0.93
N LEU A 163 -1.35 3.38 -0.48
CA LEU A 163 -2.01 2.40 -1.34
C LEU A 163 -3.53 2.59 -1.27
N MET A 164 -4.23 2.40 -2.38
CA MET A 164 -5.67 2.19 -2.39
C MET A 164 -5.97 0.74 -2.78
N ILE A 165 -6.81 0.07 -1.99
CA ILE A 165 -7.19 -1.33 -2.21
C ILE A 165 -8.56 -1.37 -2.89
N LEU A 166 -8.64 -1.98 -4.06
CA LEU A 166 -9.88 -2.03 -4.85
C LEU A 166 -10.78 -3.20 -4.42
N PRO A 167 -12.12 -3.04 -4.40
CA PRO A 167 -13.05 -4.11 -4.04
C PRO A 167 -13.10 -5.25 -5.08
N HIS A 168 -12.64 -5.01 -6.30
CA HIS A 168 -12.57 -5.99 -7.39
C HIS A 168 -11.33 -5.77 -8.26
N GLU A 169 -10.98 -6.78 -9.06
CA GLU A 169 -9.81 -6.76 -9.95
C GLU A 169 -10.06 -5.94 -11.22
N VAL A 170 -9.18 -4.98 -11.49
CA VAL A 170 -9.05 -4.32 -12.79
C VAL A 170 -8.12 -5.15 -13.67
N THR A 171 -8.60 -5.59 -14.83
CA THR A 171 -7.92 -6.59 -15.68
C THR A 171 -7.82 -6.14 -17.14
N GLY A 172 -6.97 -6.80 -17.92
CA GLY A 172 -6.77 -6.47 -19.35
C GLY A 172 -5.81 -5.30 -19.62
N ILE A 173 -5.14 -4.78 -18.59
CA ILE A 173 -4.09 -3.76 -18.66
C ILE A 173 -2.71 -4.33 -18.32
N THR A 174 -1.65 -3.63 -18.68
CA THR A 174 -0.30 -3.85 -18.12
C THR A 174 -0.15 -2.99 -16.86
N TYR A 175 0.10 -3.59 -15.70
CA TYR A 175 0.35 -2.90 -14.44
C TYR A 175 1.75 -2.25 -14.41
N ALA A 176 1.91 -1.16 -13.66
CA ALA A 176 3.20 -0.57 -13.40
C ALA A 176 4.04 -1.46 -12.47
N LYS A 177 5.30 -1.74 -12.82
CA LYS A 177 6.22 -2.49 -11.96
C LYS A 177 6.91 -1.53 -11.00
N LEU A 178 7.07 -1.94 -9.74
CA LEU A 178 7.86 -1.18 -8.76
C LEU A 178 9.35 -1.21 -9.18
N ASN A 179 10.04 -0.07 -9.13
CA ASN A 179 11.49 -0.12 -9.08
C ASN A 179 11.94 -0.60 -7.68
N GLU A 180 12.66 -1.72 -7.64
CA GLU A 180 13.31 -2.24 -6.43
C GLU A 180 14.83 -1.97 -6.39
N ASP A 181 15.41 -1.45 -7.48
CA ASP A 181 16.84 -1.15 -7.61
C ASP A 181 17.12 0.36 -7.39
N ALA A 182 17.73 0.66 -6.24
CA ALA A 182 18.15 2.01 -5.88
C ALA A 182 19.34 2.55 -6.70
N SER A 183 19.93 1.75 -7.60
CA SER A 183 21.05 2.14 -8.49
C SER A 183 20.62 2.64 -9.88
N GLN A 184 19.32 2.61 -10.21
CA GLN A 184 18.76 3.28 -11.40
C GLN A 184 18.65 4.80 -11.18
N VAL A 185 19.80 5.48 -11.20
CA VAL A 185 19.97 6.88 -10.78
C VAL A 185 20.93 7.68 -11.67
N ASP A 186 20.88 7.46 -12.98
CA ASP A 186 21.47 8.33 -14.02
C ASP A 186 20.54 8.44 -15.27
N ASP A 187 19.29 7.98 -15.15
CA ASP A 187 18.34 7.82 -16.27
C ASP A 187 17.44 9.06 -16.50
N GLU A 188 16.85 9.12 -17.69
CA GLU A 188 15.71 9.98 -18.00
C GLU A 188 14.41 9.33 -17.48
N PHE A 189 13.44 10.15 -17.05
CA PHE A 189 12.16 9.67 -16.52
C PHE A 189 10.97 10.25 -17.26
N ARG A 190 9.87 9.50 -17.34
CA ARG A 190 8.62 9.96 -17.94
C ARG A 190 7.52 10.13 -16.89
N VAL A 191 6.95 11.33 -16.81
CA VAL A 191 5.87 11.69 -15.88
C VAL A 191 4.54 11.79 -16.62
N ILE A 192 3.45 11.30 -16.02
CA ILE A 192 2.16 11.08 -16.70
C ILE A 192 1.01 11.63 -15.84
N GLY A 193 0.08 12.42 -16.39
CA GLY A 193 -1.00 13.01 -15.59
C GLY A 193 -1.98 13.99 -16.26
N TRP A 194 -2.99 14.42 -15.48
CA TRP A 194 -4.02 15.41 -15.83
C TRP A 194 -3.84 16.74 -15.08
N GLY A 195 -2.61 17.09 -14.70
CA GLY A 195 -2.22 18.42 -14.23
C GLY A 195 -2.65 19.53 -15.19
N ARG A 196 -2.50 20.80 -14.78
CA ARG A 196 -3.26 21.94 -15.34
C ARG A 196 -2.68 22.48 -16.71
N LYS A 197 -2.62 23.76 -17.14
CA LYS A 197 -1.85 24.33 -18.31
C LYS A 197 -0.57 25.32 -18.20
N SER A 198 -0.20 26.01 -17.07
CA SER A 198 1.20 26.31 -16.55
C SER A 198 1.57 26.11 -15.01
N SER A 199 1.13 26.89 -13.98
CA SER A 199 1.19 26.56 -12.50
C SER A 199 -0.04 26.99 -11.62
N GLY A 200 -1.01 26.10 -11.33
CA GLY A 200 -2.22 26.38 -10.50
C GLY A 200 -3.55 26.83 -11.17
N GLY A 201 -4.11 26.15 -12.19
CA GLY A 201 -5.32 26.65 -12.90
C GLY A 201 -6.18 25.62 -13.64
N GLU A 202 -6.46 25.79 -14.94
CA GLU A 202 -7.32 24.87 -15.71
C GLU A 202 -6.64 23.52 -15.92
N ARG A 203 -7.30 22.43 -15.49
CA ARG A 203 -6.83 21.04 -15.64
C ARG A 203 -6.66 20.68 -17.12
N SER A 204 -5.72 19.80 -17.45
CA SER A 204 -5.73 19.21 -18.79
C SER A 204 -7.00 18.39 -18.94
N GLU A 205 -7.72 18.60 -20.04
CA GLU A 205 -8.83 17.71 -20.38
C GLU A 205 -8.30 16.37 -20.89
N ILE A 206 -7.14 16.37 -21.54
CA ILE A 206 -6.47 15.19 -22.11
C ILE A 206 -5.30 14.75 -21.23
N LEU A 207 -5.07 13.44 -21.10
CA LEU A 207 -3.90 12.86 -20.45
C LEU A 207 -2.61 13.30 -21.16
N LEU A 208 -1.66 13.86 -20.42
CA LEU A 208 -0.36 14.24 -20.95
C LEU A 208 0.77 13.41 -20.34
N GLU A 209 1.90 13.38 -21.04
CA GLU A 209 3.19 12.98 -20.49
C GLU A 209 4.31 13.96 -20.83
N ALA A 210 5.41 13.89 -20.08
CA ALA A 210 6.64 14.62 -20.36
C ALA A 210 7.88 13.86 -19.85
N GLU A 211 9.02 14.10 -20.48
CA GLU A 211 10.33 13.67 -20.00
C GLU A 211 10.91 14.66 -18.97
N VAL A 212 11.58 14.16 -17.93
CA VAL A 212 12.32 14.94 -16.93
C VAL A 212 13.65 14.25 -16.57
N ASP A 213 14.69 15.03 -16.32
CA ASP A 213 16.03 14.51 -16.02
C ASP A 213 16.20 14.26 -14.51
N TYR A 214 16.94 13.21 -14.13
CA TYR A 214 17.25 12.94 -12.73
C TYR A 214 18.11 14.06 -12.10
N VAL A 215 17.70 14.52 -10.91
CA VAL A 215 18.48 15.43 -10.08
C VAL A 215 18.89 14.71 -8.80
N THR A 216 20.20 14.54 -8.61
CA THR A 216 20.73 13.78 -7.46
C THR A 216 20.32 14.43 -6.14
N ASN A 217 20.10 13.62 -5.09
CA ASN A 217 19.71 14.15 -3.78
C ASN A 217 20.69 15.21 -3.24
N PRO A 218 22.03 15.13 -3.43
CA PRO A 218 22.94 16.23 -3.13
C PRO A 218 22.63 17.55 -3.85
N GLN A 219 22.39 17.55 -5.17
CA GLN A 219 22.01 18.75 -5.92
C GLN A 219 20.66 19.30 -5.44
N CYS A 220 19.68 18.41 -5.19
CA CYS A 220 18.37 18.81 -4.68
C CYS A 220 18.46 19.40 -3.26
N LYS A 221 19.40 18.91 -2.43
CA LYS A 221 19.76 19.45 -1.10
C LYS A 221 20.43 20.83 -1.19
N GLU A 222 20.98 21.26 -2.33
CA GLU A 222 21.43 22.66 -2.51
C GLU A 222 20.24 23.63 -2.57
N VAL A 223 19.13 23.23 -3.21
CA VAL A 223 17.90 24.03 -3.36
C VAL A 223 17.04 23.98 -2.08
N TYR A 224 16.75 22.77 -1.61
CA TYR A 224 15.76 22.51 -0.56
C TYR A 224 16.36 22.20 0.83
N GLY A 225 17.69 22.18 0.94
CA GLY A 225 18.38 21.98 2.22
C GLY A 225 18.00 20.69 2.92
N ARG A 226 17.61 20.80 4.20
CA ARG A 226 17.35 19.64 5.08
C ARG A 226 16.09 18.83 4.76
N PHE A 227 15.24 19.30 3.86
CA PHE A 227 13.92 18.69 3.64
C PHE A 227 13.93 17.53 2.63
N ILE A 228 15.03 17.34 1.89
CA ILE A 228 15.22 16.17 1.04
C ILE A 228 15.75 15.02 1.89
N THR A 229 14.92 14.01 2.13
CA THR A 229 15.35 12.75 2.76
C THR A 229 15.91 11.79 1.70
N ASP A 230 16.35 10.61 2.11
CA ASP A 230 16.86 9.61 1.17
C ASP A 230 15.73 8.72 0.60
N GLY A 231 14.54 8.76 1.23
CA GLY A 231 13.27 8.30 0.66
C GLY A 231 12.68 9.22 -0.42
N MET A 232 13.36 10.33 -0.73
CA MET A 232 13.01 11.21 -1.84
C MET A 232 13.94 11.01 -3.04
N MET A 233 13.45 11.39 -4.21
CA MET A 233 14.25 11.65 -5.41
C MET A 233 13.74 12.94 -6.06
N CYS A 234 14.57 13.60 -6.87
CA CYS A 234 14.19 14.84 -7.54
C CYS A 234 14.36 14.69 -9.05
N ALA A 235 13.53 15.39 -9.82
CA ALA A 235 13.68 15.49 -11.26
C ALA A 235 13.37 16.92 -11.74
N ALA A 236 14.00 17.32 -12.84
CA ALA A 236 13.82 18.64 -13.45
C ALA A 236 14.20 18.60 -14.93
N ARG A 237 13.50 19.39 -15.75
CA ARG A 237 13.95 19.77 -17.10
C ARG A 237 13.57 21.23 -17.33
N ASP A 238 14.31 21.98 -18.16
CA ASP A 238 14.13 23.43 -18.23
C ASP A 238 12.74 23.82 -18.79
N GLY A 239 11.90 24.39 -17.93
CA GLY A 239 10.50 24.64 -18.23
C GLY A 239 9.64 23.38 -18.39
N THR A 240 10.07 22.21 -17.89
CA THR A 240 9.32 20.94 -17.98
C THR A 240 9.28 20.18 -16.65
N GLY A 241 8.12 19.60 -16.33
CA GLY A 241 7.89 18.78 -15.13
C GLY A 241 6.49 18.96 -14.52
N THR A 242 6.08 18.03 -13.64
CA THR A 242 4.72 17.90 -13.08
C THR A 242 4.24 19.08 -12.23
N CYS A 243 2.92 19.11 -11.97
CA CYS A 243 2.24 20.20 -11.27
C CYS A 243 1.00 19.73 -10.49
N GLN A 244 0.21 20.68 -9.95
CA GLN A 244 -0.96 20.32 -9.14
C GLN A 244 -2.03 19.63 -9.99
N GLY A 245 -2.51 18.47 -9.53
CA GLY A 245 -3.33 17.54 -10.32
C GLY A 245 -2.55 16.27 -10.72
N ASP A 246 -1.22 16.37 -10.85
CA ASP A 246 -0.34 15.21 -11.06
C ASP A 246 0.12 14.58 -9.74
N SER A 247 -0.11 15.23 -8.59
CA SER A 247 0.04 14.72 -7.22
C SER A 247 -0.36 13.24 -7.10
N GLY A 248 0.50 12.37 -6.58
CA GLY A 248 0.26 10.93 -6.49
C GLY A 248 0.43 10.15 -7.81
N GLY A 249 0.45 10.84 -8.96
CA GLY A 249 0.72 10.25 -10.27
C GLY A 249 2.17 9.77 -10.42
N PRO A 250 2.40 8.78 -11.30
CA PRO A 250 3.66 8.06 -11.38
C PRO A 250 4.76 8.85 -12.12
N MET A 251 6.01 8.59 -11.72
CA MET A 251 7.20 8.87 -12.52
C MET A 251 7.85 7.54 -12.89
N MET A 252 7.97 7.29 -14.20
CA MET A 252 8.44 6.05 -14.81
C MET A 252 9.89 6.18 -15.28
N LEU A 253 10.62 5.08 -15.45
CA LEU A 253 11.79 5.07 -16.32
C LEU A 253 11.38 5.47 -17.74
N ALA A 254 12.17 6.30 -18.40
CA ALA A 254 12.02 6.50 -19.83
C ALA A 254 12.45 5.22 -20.57
N SER A 255 11.56 4.74 -21.43
CA SER A 255 11.84 3.71 -22.43
C SER A 255 11.11 4.08 -23.73
N GLU A 256 11.63 3.62 -24.87
CA GLU A 256 10.96 3.82 -26.17
C GLU A 256 9.54 3.22 -26.12
N GLU A 257 8.57 3.87 -26.76
CA GLU A 257 7.16 3.51 -26.65
C GLU A 257 6.88 2.07 -27.08
N GLY A 258 6.47 1.24 -26.12
CA GLY A 258 6.18 -0.17 -26.32
C GLY A 258 7.37 -1.12 -26.13
N GLU A 259 8.57 -0.61 -25.83
CA GLU A 259 9.72 -1.43 -25.43
C GLU A 259 9.93 -1.42 -23.90
N GLY A 260 10.09 -2.62 -23.33
CA GLY A 260 10.32 -2.84 -21.90
C GLY A 260 9.05 -2.95 -21.05
N ASP A 261 9.25 -3.10 -19.74
CA ASP A 261 8.18 -3.05 -18.74
C ASP A 261 7.99 -1.62 -18.24
N PRO A 262 6.76 -1.17 -17.91
CA PRO A 262 6.52 0.14 -17.32
C PRO A 262 6.99 0.16 -15.85
N ILE A 263 8.26 0.46 -15.62
CA ILE A 263 8.88 0.52 -14.29
C ILE A 263 8.69 1.92 -13.68
N GLN A 264 8.07 1.99 -12.51
CA GLN A 264 7.84 3.21 -11.75
C GLN A 264 8.96 3.44 -10.73
N VAL A 265 9.66 4.56 -10.86
CA VAL A 265 10.73 4.99 -9.94
C VAL A 265 10.23 5.94 -8.87
N GLY A 266 9.19 6.73 -9.16
CA GLY A 266 8.73 7.81 -8.29
C GLY A 266 7.21 7.97 -8.21
N ILE A 267 6.78 8.71 -7.19
CA ILE A 267 5.41 9.16 -6.96
C ILE A 267 5.44 10.69 -6.81
N THR A 268 4.63 11.41 -7.57
CA THR A 268 4.63 12.89 -7.59
C THR A 268 4.20 13.44 -6.23
N SER A 269 5.12 14.10 -5.51
CA SER A 269 4.92 14.46 -4.10
C SER A 269 4.79 15.96 -3.88
N TRP A 270 5.84 16.77 -4.11
CA TRP A 270 5.80 18.22 -3.88
C TRP A 270 6.82 18.99 -4.71
N GLY A 271 6.65 20.31 -4.83
CA GLY A 271 7.58 21.19 -5.55
C GLY A 271 7.30 22.67 -5.28
N TYR A 272 8.28 23.56 -5.49
CA TYR A 272 8.10 24.99 -5.24
C TYR A 272 7.42 25.70 -6.42
N GLY A 273 6.14 25.41 -6.64
CA GLY A 273 5.48 25.67 -7.91
C GLY A 273 5.97 24.69 -8.99
N CYS A 274 5.54 24.91 -10.23
CA CYS A 274 5.69 23.90 -11.29
C CYS A 274 6.75 24.29 -12.32
N ALA A 275 7.61 23.33 -12.67
CA ALA A 275 8.67 23.44 -13.68
C ALA A 275 9.50 24.75 -13.64
N LYS A 276 9.74 25.29 -12.43
CA LYS A 276 10.53 26.52 -12.27
C LYS A 276 12.01 26.22 -12.49
N PRO A 277 12.73 27.06 -13.27
CA PRO A 277 14.19 27.01 -13.31
C PRO A 277 14.78 27.03 -11.90
N ASN A 278 15.77 26.17 -11.66
CA ASN A 278 16.46 25.92 -10.39
C ASN A 278 15.59 25.31 -9.25
N PHE A 279 14.35 24.88 -9.51
CA PHE A 279 13.50 24.23 -8.51
C PHE A 279 12.97 22.87 -9.02
N PRO A 280 13.73 21.78 -8.80
CA PRO A 280 13.29 20.43 -9.13
C PRO A 280 11.99 20.04 -8.43
N THR A 281 11.15 19.25 -9.11
CA THR A 281 10.03 18.58 -8.42
C THR A 281 10.58 17.41 -7.61
N VAL A 282 10.00 17.19 -6.44
CA VAL A 282 10.35 16.13 -5.49
C VAL A 282 9.31 15.02 -5.57
N TYR A 283 9.81 13.79 -5.65
CA TYR A 283 9.05 12.56 -5.80
C TYR A 283 9.41 11.60 -4.67
N THR A 284 8.43 10.86 -4.15
CA THR A 284 8.68 9.76 -3.22
C THR A 284 9.35 8.62 -3.98
N ARG A 285 10.53 8.18 -3.52
CA ARG A 285 11.39 7.19 -4.20
C ARG A 285 10.83 5.78 -3.99
N VAL A 286 10.29 5.16 -5.04
CA VAL A 286 9.62 3.85 -4.95
C VAL A 286 10.56 2.78 -4.39
N SER A 287 11.84 2.75 -4.80
CA SER A 287 12.82 1.76 -4.32
C SER A 287 13.20 1.89 -2.83
N TYR A 288 12.86 3.00 -2.17
CA TYR A 288 13.03 3.14 -0.72
C TYR A 288 11.83 2.57 0.06
N TYR A 289 10.63 2.67 -0.50
CA TYR A 289 9.38 2.18 0.13
C TYR A 289 8.93 0.81 -0.41
N ALA A 290 9.67 0.21 -1.35
CA ALA A 290 9.30 -1.02 -2.04
C ALA A 290 8.95 -2.16 -1.06
N ASP A 291 9.71 -2.35 0.02
CA ASP A 291 9.43 -3.39 1.01
C ASP A 291 8.12 -3.14 1.77
N TRP A 292 7.84 -1.89 2.17
CA TRP A 292 6.55 -1.52 2.79
C TRP A 292 5.38 -1.72 1.81
N ILE A 293 5.55 -1.34 0.53
CA ILE A 293 4.54 -1.53 -0.52
C ILE A 293 4.22 -3.02 -0.70
N LYS A 294 5.26 -3.86 -0.85
CA LYS A 294 5.10 -5.32 -1.03
C LYS A 294 4.52 -6.00 0.21
N GLU A 295 4.92 -5.58 1.41
CA GLU A 295 4.41 -6.13 2.67
C GLU A 295 2.93 -5.81 2.87
N MET A 296 2.53 -4.55 2.68
CA MET A 296 1.12 -4.13 2.72
C MET A 296 0.27 -4.82 1.63
N ALA A 297 0.79 -4.91 0.41
CA ALA A 297 0.13 -5.62 -0.68
C ALA A 297 -0.12 -7.09 -0.33
N CYS A 298 0.92 -7.80 0.15
CA CYS A 298 0.80 -9.20 0.51
C CYS A 298 -0.16 -9.40 1.69
N ALA A 299 -0.10 -8.51 2.68
CA ALA A 299 -1.02 -8.52 3.81
C ALA A 299 -2.48 -8.45 3.36
N LEU A 300 -2.83 -7.40 2.60
CA LEU A 300 -4.21 -6.98 2.31
C LEU A 300 -4.85 -7.66 1.09
N THR A 301 -4.06 -8.10 0.11
CA THR A 301 -4.58 -8.71 -1.13
C THR A 301 -3.97 -10.07 -1.48
N GLY A 302 -2.77 -10.37 -0.98
CA GLY A 302 -2.00 -11.54 -1.39
C GLY A 302 -1.06 -11.31 -2.57
N GLU A 303 -1.08 -10.12 -3.17
CA GLU A 303 -0.14 -9.72 -4.22
C GLU A 303 1.26 -9.47 -3.65
N PHE A 304 2.31 -9.63 -4.47
CA PHE A 304 3.72 -9.48 -4.06
C PHE A 304 4.20 -10.37 -2.88
N CYS A 305 3.42 -11.36 -2.44
CA CYS A 305 3.81 -12.23 -1.34
C CYS A 305 5.10 -13.03 -1.61
N PRO A 306 5.96 -13.25 -0.58
CA PRO A 306 7.14 -14.10 -0.72
C PRO A 306 6.74 -15.56 -0.98
N THR A 307 7.45 -16.22 -1.90
CA THR A 307 7.27 -17.66 -2.17
C THR A 307 7.89 -18.49 -1.04
N CYS A 308 7.06 -19.06 -0.18
CA CYS A 308 7.52 -19.90 0.92
C CYS A 308 8.02 -21.27 0.45
N GLY A 309 9.02 -21.83 1.15
CA GLY A 309 9.54 -23.16 0.87
C GLY A 309 8.56 -24.29 1.22
N ALA A 310 8.80 -25.50 0.70
CA ALA A 310 7.89 -26.66 0.81
C ALA A 310 7.69 -27.25 2.23
N SER A 311 8.16 -26.59 3.28
CA SER A 311 7.89 -26.91 4.69
C SER A 311 7.70 -25.62 5.52
N GLN A 312 7.28 -24.56 4.85
CA GLN A 312 6.92 -23.26 5.42
C GLN A 312 5.51 -22.90 4.95
N LYS A 313 4.80 -22.10 5.75
CA LYS A 313 3.57 -21.42 5.36
C LYS A 313 3.77 -19.91 5.41
N LEU A 314 2.98 -19.19 4.61
CA LEU A 314 2.91 -17.75 4.71
C LEU A 314 2.19 -17.37 6.01
N MET A 315 2.78 -16.45 6.75
CA MET A 315 2.21 -15.83 7.94
C MET A 315 2.05 -14.34 7.67
N LYS A 316 0.90 -13.81 8.08
CA LYS A 316 0.57 -12.39 7.99
C LYS A 316 0.04 -11.90 9.33
N VAL A 317 0.45 -10.72 9.74
CA VAL A 317 -0.15 -9.97 10.83
C VAL A 317 -0.55 -8.62 10.27
N ILE A 318 -1.80 -8.22 10.50
CA ILE A 318 -2.32 -6.87 10.24
C ILE A 318 -2.78 -6.31 11.59
N VAL A 319 -2.42 -5.07 11.90
CA VAL A 319 -2.83 -4.39 13.13
C VAL A 319 -3.32 -2.99 12.81
N HIS A 320 -4.49 -2.62 13.30
CA HIS A 320 -5.06 -1.28 13.20
C HIS A 320 -5.03 -0.60 14.56
N THR A 321 -4.37 0.56 14.58
CA THR A 321 -4.30 1.45 15.75
C THR A 321 -5.52 2.36 15.84
N ASP A 322 -5.72 3.01 16.99
CA ASP A 322 -6.80 3.96 17.24
C ASP A 322 -6.25 5.40 17.45
N ASN A 323 -6.80 6.17 18.40
CA ASN A 323 -6.26 7.44 18.86
C ASN A 323 -5.05 7.30 19.83
N TYR A 324 -4.71 6.10 20.31
CA TYR A 324 -3.63 5.86 21.28
C TYR A 324 -2.59 4.81 20.80
N PRO A 325 -2.04 4.92 19.56
CA PRO A 325 -1.18 3.91 18.93
C PRO A 325 -0.04 3.36 19.81
N VAL A 326 0.52 4.20 20.68
CA VAL A 326 1.62 3.87 21.62
C VAL A 326 1.29 2.69 22.56
N GLU A 327 0.03 2.44 22.91
CA GLU A 327 -0.34 1.32 23.80
C GLU A 327 -0.49 -0.02 23.07
N THR A 328 -0.58 0.00 21.73
CA THR A 328 -0.61 -1.20 20.91
C THR A 328 0.76 -1.86 20.88
N SER A 329 0.82 -3.13 21.29
CA SER A 329 1.98 -4.00 21.09
C SER A 329 1.52 -5.45 20.91
N TRP A 330 2.27 -6.23 20.13
CA TRP A 330 1.94 -7.60 19.79
C TRP A 330 3.18 -8.46 19.54
N ASN A 331 3.02 -9.78 19.68
CA ASN A 331 4.04 -10.76 19.34
C ASN A 331 3.42 -12.06 18.80
N VAL A 332 4.20 -12.80 18.01
CA VAL A 332 3.91 -14.19 17.60
C VAL A 332 5.02 -15.09 18.11
N THR A 333 4.66 -16.15 18.83
CA THR A 333 5.59 -17.13 19.42
C THR A 333 5.29 -18.55 18.91
N ASN A 334 6.32 -19.27 18.44
CA ASN A 334 6.21 -20.69 18.07
C ASN A 334 6.11 -21.57 19.31
N LYS A 335 5.07 -22.42 19.42
CA LYS A 335 4.82 -23.25 20.61
C LYS A 335 5.36 -24.68 20.53
N CYS A 336 6.00 -25.05 19.41
CA CYS A 336 6.58 -26.37 19.20
C CYS A 336 8.07 -26.43 19.54
N GLY A 337 8.72 -25.27 19.65
CA GLY A 337 10.09 -25.13 20.15
C GLY A 337 10.17 -25.07 21.68
N SER A 338 11.40 -25.05 22.20
CA SER A 338 11.69 -24.78 23.62
C SER A 338 12.10 -23.33 23.90
N SER A 339 12.04 -22.45 22.89
CA SER A 339 12.19 -21.00 23.06
C SER A 339 10.82 -20.35 23.26
N SER A 340 10.79 -19.30 24.08
CA SER A 340 9.65 -18.40 24.26
C SER A 340 9.87 -17.04 23.59
N ASP A 341 10.90 -16.92 22.75
CA ASP A 341 11.25 -15.69 22.07
C ASP A 341 10.30 -15.48 20.88
N PRO A 342 9.76 -14.26 20.67
CA PRO A 342 8.94 -13.96 19.50
C PRO A 342 9.68 -14.23 18.18
N ILE A 343 8.98 -14.82 17.22
CA ILE A 343 9.44 -14.92 15.83
C ILE A 343 9.07 -13.69 15.00
N MET A 344 8.03 -12.96 15.42
CA MET A 344 7.55 -11.69 14.85
C MET A 344 6.98 -10.86 16.01
N SER A 345 7.09 -9.53 15.93
CA SER A 345 6.55 -8.61 16.94
C SER A 345 6.48 -7.19 16.39
N GLY A 346 5.56 -6.38 16.92
CA GLY A 346 5.44 -4.96 16.63
C GLY A 346 4.74 -4.21 17.76
N GLY A 347 4.67 -2.89 17.66
CA GLY A 347 4.19 -2.02 18.72
C GLY A 347 5.15 -0.86 18.99
N ASP A 348 4.97 -0.21 20.15
CA ASP A 348 5.61 1.08 20.49
C ASP A 348 5.39 2.13 19.36
N TYR A 349 4.21 2.08 18.72
CA TYR A 349 3.91 2.85 17.52
C TYR A 349 3.87 4.36 17.82
N PRO A 350 4.33 5.24 16.90
CA PRO A 350 4.39 6.69 17.12
C PRO A 350 3.05 7.34 17.50
N GLU A 351 3.08 8.41 18.31
CA GLU A 351 1.86 9.12 18.73
C GLU A 351 1.10 9.75 17.54
N ASP A 352 1.78 10.02 16.41
CA ASP A 352 1.17 10.53 15.19
C ASP A 352 0.61 9.45 14.25
N SER A 353 0.99 8.17 14.40
CA SER A 353 0.47 7.06 13.58
C SER A 353 -0.91 6.58 14.06
N LYS A 354 -1.86 7.50 14.21
CA LYS A 354 -3.23 7.23 14.68
C LYS A 354 -4.11 6.68 13.55
N TYR A 355 -5.07 5.83 13.88
CA TYR A 355 -5.96 5.17 12.91
C TYR A 355 -5.20 4.58 11.71
N SER A 356 -3.98 4.11 11.97
CA SER A 356 -3.02 3.64 10.97
C SER A 356 -2.95 2.13 10.99
N THR A 357 -2.93 1.56 9.79
CA THR A 357 -2.72 0.13 9.55
C THR A 357 -1.23 -0.17 9.53
N PHE A 358 -0.86 -1.29 10.13
CA PHE A 358 0.47 -1.88 10.08
C PHE A 358 0.36 -3.32 9.58
N ALA A 359 1.36 -3.76 8.83
CA ALA A 359 1.47 -5.14 8.34
C ALA A 359 2.80 -5.76 8.80
N SER A 360 2.86 -7.08 8.84
CA SER A 360 4.10 -7.85 8.95
C SER A 360 3.92 -9.22 8.28
N VAL A 361 4.82 -9.59 7.38
CA VAL A 361 4.71 -10.81 6.56
C VAL A 361 5.98 -11.67 6.65
N ALA A 362 5.82 -12.97 6.86
CA ALA A 362 6.95 -13.91 6.91
C ALA A 362 6.60 -15.30 6.36
N CYS A 363 7.59 -16.01 5.83
CA CYS A 363 7.50 -17.45 5.58
C CYS A 363 8.03 -18.23 6.79
N VAL A 364 7.13 -18.78 7.59
CA VAL A 364 7.47 -19.47 8.86
C VAL A 364 7.39 -20.99 8.67
N SER A 365 8.17 -21.77 9.44
CA SER A 365 8.12 -23.24 9.37
C SER A 365 6.76 -23.78 9.81
N GLU A 366 6.38 -24.99 9.41
CA GLU A 366 5.17 -25.62 9.94
C GLU A 366 5.24 -25.83 11.47
N GLY A 367 4.16 -25.48 12.16
CA GLY A 367 3.99 -25.62 13.61
C GLY A 367 2.70 -25.01 14.13
N GLU A 368 2.72 -24.65 15.42
CA GLU A 368 1.68 -23.95 16.17
C GLU A 368 2.22 -22.59 16.61
N TYR A 369 1.42 -21.55 16.42
CA TYR A 369 1.83 -20.17 16.62
C TYR A 369 0.78 -19.43 17.43
N GLU A 370 1.19 -18.90 18.58
CA GLU A 370 0.37 -18.06 19.44
C GLU A 370 0.68 -16.59 19.13
N PHE A 371 -0.35 -15.85 18.76
CA PHE A 371 -0.35 -14.40 18.63
C PHE A 371 -0.97 -13.79 19.90
N THR A 372 -0.29 -12.81 20.49
CA THR A 372 -0.80 -12.01 21.62
C THR A 372 -0.72 -10.54 21.27
N ILE A 373 -1.79 -9.79 21.54
CA ILE A 373 -1.88 -8.33 21.36
C ILE A 373 -2.33 -7.65 22.66
N GLY A 374 -1.83 -6.45 22.94
CA GLY A 374 -2.21 -5.63 24.10
C GLY A 374 -3.52 -4.86 23.88
N TYR A 375 -3.60 -4.11 22.80
CA TYR A 375 -4.72 -3.22 22.41
C TYR A 375 -4.72 -3.10 20.87
N GLY A 376 -5.87 -2.78 20.26
CA GLY A 376 -6.00 -2.62 18.80
C GLY A 376 -6.79 -3.75 18.13
N TYR A 377 -7.26 -3.51 16.90
CA TYR A 377 -7.84 -4.56 16.05
C TYR A 377 -6.74 -5.27 15.26
N TYR A 378 -6.94 -6.55 14.93
CA TYR A 378 -5.98 -7.32 14.13
C TYR A 378 -6.63 -8.37 13.22
N SER A 379 -5.89 -8.74 12.17
CA SER A 379 -5.96 -10.08 11.56
C SER A 379 -4.62 -10.78 11.75
N PHE A 380 -4.67 -12.04 12.13
CA PHE A 380 -3.52 -12.95 12.20
C PHE A 380 -3.82 -14.16 11.31
N GLN A 381 -3.02 -14.38 10.27
CA GLN A 381 -3.16 -15.46 9.30
C GLN A 381 -1.92 -16.33 9.26
N TYR A 382 -2.11 -17.65 9.13
CA TYR A 382 -1.05 -18.66 9.00
C TYR A 382 -1.52 -19.75 8.02
N GLY A 383 -1.04 -19.70 6.78
CA GLY A 383 -1.58 -20.49 5.69
C GLY A 383 -3.06 -20.17 5.45
N ASP A 384 -3.89 -21.21 5.39
CA ASP A 384 -5.35 -21.10 5.21
C ASP A 384 -6.12 -20.81 6.52
N GLU A 385 -5.41 -20.73 7.66
CA GLU A 385 -6.00 -20.45 8.97
C GLU A 385 -5.91 -18.95 9.30
N GLU A 386 -6.99 -18.36 9.80
CA GLU A 386 -7.05 -16.93 10.16
C GLU A 386 -7.83 -16.72 11.47
N ALA A 387 -7.35 -15.76 12.28
CA ALA A 387 -8.04 -15.24 13.45
C ALA A 387 -8.08 -13.70 13.37
N ILE A 388 -9.30 -13.15 13.35
CA ILE A 388 -9.58 -11.71 13.41
C ILE A 388 -10.13 -11.39 14.80
N GLY A 389 -9.74 -10.27 15.39
CA GLY A 389 -10.23 -9.88 16.72
C GLY A 389 -9.67 -8.57 17.24
N GLY A 390 -9.61 -8.47 18.57
CA GLY A 390 -9.21 -7.27 19.31
C GLY A 390 -10.39 -6.36 19.68
N GLU A 391 -10.23 -5.62 20.77
CA GLU A 391 -11.07 -4.48 21.18
C GLU A 391 -10.14 -3.43 21.81
N PHE A 392 -10.42 -2.13 21.65
CA PHE A 392 -9.54 -1.04 22.11
C PHE A 392 -9.42 -0.86 23.64
N GLU A 393 -9.84 -1.84 24.46
CA GLU A 393 -9.63 -1.84 25.92
C GLU A 393 -9.12 -3.19 26.48
N LEU A 394 -8.87 -4.21 25.64
CA LEU A 394 -8.58 -5.58 26.09
C LEU A 394 -7.47 -6.27 25.30
N SER A 395 -6.54 -6.88 26.04
CA SER A 395 -5.53 -7.79 25.48
C SER A 395 -6.16 -9.14 25.11
N GLU A 396 -5.80 -9.64 23.93
CA GLU A 396 -6.28 -10.92 23.40
C GLU A 396 -5.11 -11.84 23.02
N THR A 397 -5.38 -13.15 22.96
CA THR A 397 -4.43 -14.16 22.49
C THR A 397 -5.15 -15.23 21.68
N LYS A 398 -4.54 -15.65 20.56
CA LYS A 398 -5.04 -16.67 19.63
C LYS A 398 -3.92 -17.63 19.28
N SER A 399 -4.24 -18.90 19.06
CA SER A 399 -3.29 -19.87 18.50
C SER A 399 -3.82 -20.41 17.18
N LEU A 400 -2.94 -20.48 16.17
CA LEU A 400 -3.19 -21.09 14.87
C LEU A 400 -2.19 -22.21 14.60
N GLY A 401 -2.56 -23.16 13.74
CA GLY A 401 -1.78 -24.34 13.44
C GLY A 401 -1.84 -25.40 14.53
N SER A 402 -0.86 -26.31 14.51
CA SER A 402 -0.69 -27.33 15.54
C SER A 402 0.72 -27.89 15.53
N CYS A 403 1.22 -28.29 16.70
CA CYS A 403 2.48 -29.00 16.78
C CYS A 403 2.31 -30.42 16.28
N THR A 404 2.70 -30.66 15.01
CA THR A 404 2.86 -32.00 14.47
C THR A 404 3.86 -32.75 15.33
N SER A 405 3.39 -33.78 16.04
CA SER A 405 4.29 -34.75 16.62
C SER A 405 5.15 -35.35 15.51
N SER A 406 6.42 -35.62 15.81
CA SER A 406 7.40 -36.11 14.83
C SER A 406 6.82 -37.24 13.97
N PRO A 407 7.10 -37.27 12.65
CA PRO A 407 6.40 -38.12 11.69
C PRO A 407 6.31 -39.55 12.20
N THR A 408 5.08 -40.07 12.25
CA THR A 408 4.72 -41.34 12.90
C THR A 408 5.79 -42.39 12.64
N GLU A 409 6.47 -42.82 13.71
CA GLU A 409 7.66 -43.67 13.63
C GLU A 409 7.43 -44.79 12.62
N ALA A 410 8.19 -44.73 11.51
CA ALA A 410 7.90 -45.53 10.33
C ALA A 410 7.82 -47.00 10.74
N ILE A 411 6.62 -47.59 10.65
CA ILE A 411 6.30 -48.91 11.22
C ILE A 411 7.22 -49.94 10.59
N THR A 412 8.34 -50.18 11.25
CA THR A 412 9.35 -51.14 10.83
C THR A 412 8.67 -52.49 10.93
N PRO A 413 8.47 -53.23 9.82
CA PRO A 413 7.60 -54.39 9.81
C PRO A 413 8.14 -55.41 10.80
N GLN A 414 7.40 -55.58 11.91
CA GLN A 414 7.79 -56.44 13.02
C GLN A 414 8.11 -57.83 12.47
N PRO A 415 9.32 -58.39 12.70
CA PRO A 415 9.75 -59.62 12.06
C PRO A 415 8.76 -60.73 12.40
N THR A 416 8.11 -61.27 11.36
CA THR A 416 6.96 -62.15 11.50
C THR A 416 7.35 -63.39 12.31
N GLN A 417 6.75 -63.57 13.49
CA GLN A 417 6.94 -64.82 14.23
C GLN A 417 6.34 -65.97 13.43
N VAL A 418 7.22 -66.85 12.93
CA VAL A 418 6.83 -68.03 12.17
C VAL A 418 6.22 -69.05 13.13
N SER A 419 4.90 -69.05 13.21
CA SER A 419 4.16 -70.15 13.84
C SER A 419 4.51 -71.49 13.17
N PRO A 420 4.73 -72.57 13.94
CA PRO A 420 5.22 -73.83 13.40
C PRO A 420 4.22 -74.47 12.42
N THR A 421 4.75 -75.01 11.32
CA THR A 421 3.98 -75.59 10.22
C THR A 421 3.16 -76.81 10.65
N PRO A 422 1.85 -76.88 10.34
CA PRO A 422 1.04 -78.08 10.55
C PRO A 422 1.54 -79.28 9.74
N LEU A 423 1.45 -80.49 10.31
CA LEU A 423 1.82 -81.73 9.64
C LEU A 423 0.82 -82.04 8.48
N PRO A 424 1.28 -82.46 7.29
CA PRO A 424 0.39 -82.67 6.14
C PRO A 424 -0.40 -83.97 6.25
N THR A 425 -1.73 -83.87 6.28
CA THR A 425 -2.65 -85.00 6.11
C THR A 425 -2.65 -85.48 4.66
N GLN A 426 -2.59 -86.80 4.44
CA GLN A 426 -2.54 -87.40 3.11
C GLN A 426 -3.84 -87.16 2.31
N VAL A 427 -3.70 -86.86 1.01
CA VAL A 427 -4.77 -86.97 0.02
C VAL A 427 -4.34 -87.96 -1.05
N HIS A 428 -5.14 -88.99 -1.26
CA HIS A 428 -4.90 -90.02 -2.27
C HIS A 428 -5.36 -89.51 -3.64
N LEU A 429 -4.46 -89.49 -4.63
CA LEU A 429 -4.83 -89.27 -6.04
C LEU A 429 -4.66 -90.57 -6.83
N THR A 430 -5.70 -90.95 -7.57
CA THR A 430 -5.69 -92.06 -8.52
C THR A 430 -5.22 -91.61 -9.90
N THR A 431 -4.74 -92.56 -10.69
CA THR A 431 -4.03 -92.29 -11.96
C THR A 431 -4.96 -92.04 -13.13
N ASN A 432 -4.51 -91.23 -14.10
CA ASN A 432 -4.11 -91.73 -15.43
C ASN A 432 -3.37 -90.63 -16.25
N ALA A 433 -2.62 -91.06 -17.27
CA ALA A 433 -1.75 -90.26 -18.14
C ALA A 433 -2.06 -90.61 -19.62
N PRO A 434 -1.26 -90.25 -20.65
CA PRO A 434 -0.18 -89.26 -20.78
C PRO A 434 -0.50 -88.21 -21.91
N THR A 435 0.39 -87.30 -22.36
CA THR A 435 1.41 -87.50 -23.43
C THR A 435 2.09 -86.15 -23.76
N PRO A 436 3.39 -86.06 -24.14
CA PRO A 436 4.11 -84.77 -24.20
C PRO A 436 4.52 -84.27 -25.61
N SER A 437 4.71 -82.95 -25.72
CA SER A 437 5.53 -82.25 -26.73
C SER A 437 6.02 -80.92 -26.13
N GLN A 438 7.29 -80.76 -25.77
CA GLN A 438 8.45 -80.40 -26.62
C GLN A 438 8.53 -78.92 -27.04
N ASN A 439 9.67 -78.30 -26.66
CA ASN A 439 10.41 -77.26 -27.41
C ASN A 439 9.74 -75.89 -27.62
N LEU A 440 10.47 -74.79 -27.81
CA LEU A 440 11.93 -74.54 -27.71
C LEU A 440 12.16 -73.10 -27.21
N ARG A 441 13.42 -72.70 -27.02
CA ARG A 441 13.81 -71.32 -26.71
C ARG A 441 13.61 -70.41 -27.92
N HIS A 442 13.37 -69.13 -27.68
CA HIS A 442 14.40 -68.16 -28.06
C HIS A 442 14.57 -67.05 -27.03
#